data_AF-Q22PB1-F1
#
_entry.id   AF-Q22PB1-F1
#
_cell.length_a   1.000
_cell.length_b   1.000
_cell.length_c   1.000
_cell.angle_alpha   90.00
_cell.angle_beta   90.00
_cell.angle_gamma   90.00
#
_symmetry.space_group_name_H-M   'P 1'
#
loop_
_entity.id
_entity.type
_entity.pdbx_description
1 polymer ?
#
loop_
_entity_poly.entity_id
_entity_poly.type
_entity_poly.pdbx_seq_one_letter_code
_entity_poly.pdbx_strand_id
1 'polypeptide(L)'
;MMIIYSINQYQQNNILASLFDDTIDILDVNFSENVLERGFALSQSEQIKIENCQFSDNKSQNGGAISFLGIQEKVQFINSLFKKNQAVSSGGAFLFVDIAMIGGGLRIIINITNFLQIPNTFPFYQNVYQNQAEIYGNDATTYPQQLVIQNANNNYQQNSYQFKFYESQNNIPQMYQQEYSRYVDIKEFQSGGQLDLRIYILDNYNRYISFQLDKLLQSQYPIEVQEELKNIQISVNNLNIEATQLIGERIIDYNQYNSSGLVFELTGLKCQLGEIIQQITKKIVICKYCSETTYSLNDPEALYDQSLKYGIKNQCNNCPSSALQCYGQFIMLKNGYWRSNNLTDEIVACDIQIDSCQAENPNNIDYCSVGYLGPLCQQCDTTGAIWKGTRYQESMIQGVCKECAKLGHIIIM
;
A
#
# COMPACT_ATOMS: atom_id res chain seq x y z
N MET A 1 28.91 -6.35 -26.90
CA MET A 1 28.42 -5.14 -27.60
C MET A 1 27.40 -5.56 -28.64
N MET A 2 26.13 -5.24 -28.38
CA MET A 2 25.00 -5.53 -29.25
C MET A 2 24.53 -4.24 -29.92
N ILE A 3 24.34 -4.26 -31.25
CA ILE A 3 23.81 -3.11 -32.01
C ILE A 3 22.47 -3.49 -32.66
N ILE A 4 21.45 -2.67 -32.46
CA ILE A 4 20.09 -2.86 -32.97
C ILE A 4 19.74 -1.72 -33.94
N TYR A 5 19.40 -2.07 -35.18
CA TYR A 5 19.06 -1.11 -36.25
C TYR A 5 17.56 -1.12 -36.65
N SER A 6 16.79 -2.16 -36.32
CA SER A 6 15.35 -2.21 -36.62
C SER A 6 14.61 -3.29 -35.81
N ILE A 7 13.34 -3.04 -35.51
CA ILE A 7 12.41 -4.00 -34.87
C ILE A 7 11.20 -4.14 -35.79
N ASN A 8 10.94 -5.35 -36.32
CA ASN A 8 9.79 -5.60 -37.19
C ASN A 8 8.51 -5.85 -36.38
N GLN A 9 7.39 -5.26 -36.83
CA GLN A 9 6.06 -5.33 -36.18
C GLN A 9 5.56 -6.76 -35.90
N TYR A 10 6.02 -7.80 -36.60
CA TYR A 10 5.53 -9.16 -36.40
C TYR A 10 6.12 -9.93 -35.20
N GLN A 11 7.11 -9.38 -34.47
CA GLN A 11 7.60 -9.95 -33.19
C GLN A 11 6.84 -9.43 -31.95
N GLN A 12 5.75 -8.67 -32.18
CA GLN A 12 4.98 -7.90 -31.19
C GLN A 12 4.39 -8.68 -30.02
N ASN A 13 4.20 -10.00 -30.12
CA ASN A 13 3.41 -10.72 -29.12
C ASN A 13 4.20 -11.52 -28.10
N ASN A 14 5.54 -11.65 -28.13
CA ASN A 14 6.28 -12.33 -27.03
C ASN A 14 7.84 -12.25 -27.03
N ILE A 15 8.55 -11.56 -27.96
CA ILE A 15 9.96 -11.91 -28.23
C ILE A 15 11.07 -10.89 -27.83
N LEU A 16 10.79 -9.63 -27.45
CA LEU A 16 11.88 -8.67 -27.14
C LEU A 16 12.01 -8.29 -25.66
N ALA A 17 11.60 -9.17 -24.75
CA ALA A 17 11.32 -8.83 -23.35
C ALA A 17 12.54 -8.68 -22.42
N SER A 18 13.78 -8.93 -22.88
CA SER A 18 14.99 -8.67 -22.09
C SER A 18 16.22 -8.80 -22.97
N LEU A 19 16.83 -7.67 -23.33
CA LEU A 19 18.17 -7.67 -23.92
C LEU A 19 19.20 -7.55 -22.81
N PHE A 20 20.25 -8.38 -22.87
CA PHE A 20 21.39 -8.35 -21.96
C PHE A 20 22.69 -8.41 -22.78
N ASP A 21 23.56 -7.44 -22.54
CA ASP A 21 24.93 -7.35 -23.05
C ASP A 21 25.64 -6.27 -22.20
N ASP A 22 26.95 -6.37 -22.00
CA ASP A 22 27.76 -5.35 -21.33
C ASP A 22 27.51 -3.97 -21.96
N THR A 23 27.36 -3.91 -23.29
CA THR A 23 27.05 -2.67 -24.02
C THR A 23 25.95 -2.87 -25.06
N ILE A 24 24.91 -2.03 -25.03
CA ILE A 24 23.80 -2.03 -25.99
C ILE A 24 23.69 -0.68 -26.71
N ASP A 25 23.77 -0.71 -28.04
CA ASP A 25 23.49 0.43 -28.91
C ASP A 25 22.17 0.22 -29.68
N ILE A 26 21.23 1.15 -29.54
CA ILE A 26 19.96 1.18 -30.27
C ILE A 26 19.98 2.40 -31.19
N LEU A 27 19.96 2.15 -32.50
CA LEU A 27 20.16 3.17 -33.53
C LEU A 27 18.99 3.17 -34.51
N ASP A 28 18.45 4.35 -34.80
CA ASP A 28 17.46 4.60 -35.88
C ASP A 28 16.17 3.74 -35.77
N VAL A 29 15.75 3.40 -34.55
CA VAL A 29 14.56 2.58 -34.29
C VAL A 29 13.30 3.44 -34.19
N ASN A 30 12.21 3.02 -34.85
CA ASN A 30 10.86 3.49 -34.59
C ASN A 30 10.04 2.40 -33.90
N PHE A 31 9.63 2.65 -32.66
CA PHE A 31 8.85 1.75 -31.83
C PHE A 31 7.54 2.43 -31.43
N SER A 32 6.44 2.06 -32.10
CA SER A 32 5.16 2.74 -31.91
C SER A 32 3.94 1.83 -31.89
N GLU A 33 2.89 2.29 -31.22
CA GLU A 33 1.56 1.65 -31.13
C GLU A 33 1.57 0.25 -30.49
N ASN A 34 2.48 -0.01 -29.55
CA ASN A 34 2.59 -1.32 -28.89
C ASN A 34 1.87 -1.35 -27.54
N VAL A 35 1.23 -2.47 -27.22
CA VAL A 35 0.65 -2.74 -25.90
C VAL A 35 1.37 -3.95 -25.32
N LEU A 36 2.24 -3.74 -24.33
CA LEU A 36 3.11 -4.76 -23.77
C LEU A 36 2.87 -4.96 -22.27
N GLU A 37 3.18 -6.14 -21.74
CA GLU A 37 3.19 -6.37 -20.30
C GLU A 37 4.33 -5.57 -19.63
N ARG A 38 5.53 -5.63 -20.22
CA ARG A 38 6.68 -4.77 -19.89
C ARG A 38 7.05 -4.02 -21.15
N GLY A 39 7.38 -2.72 -21.07
CA GLY A 39 7.79 -1.94 -22.24
C GLY A 39 9.03 -2.50 -22.94
N PHE A 40 9.70 -1.73 -23.79
CA PHE A 40 10.98 -2.18 -24.35
C PHE A 40 12.00 -2.40 -23.22
N ALA A 41 12.28 -3.65 -22.86
CA ALA A 41 12.98 -3.99 -21.62
C ALA A 41 14.48 -4.24 -21.87
N LEU A 42 15.30 -3.42 -21.22
CA LEU A 42 16.76 -3.48 -21.27
C LEU A 42 17.29 -3.81 -19.87
N SER A 43 18.06 -4.89 -19.75
CA SER A 43 18.40 -5.44 -18.45
C SER A 43 19.85 -5.88 -18.34
N GLN A 44 20.45 -5.69 -17.15
CA GLN A 44 21.77 -6.26 -16.79
C GLN A 44 22.90 -5.82 -17.74
N SER A 45 22.86 -4.56 -18.19
CA SER A 45 23.88 -3.97 -19.05
C SER A 45 24.75 -2.98 -18.28
N GLU A 46 26.02 -2.85 -18.65
CA GLU A 46 26.88 -1.80 -18.11
C GLU A 46 26.51 -0.45 -18.75
N GLN A 47 26.45 -0.41 -20.09
CA GLN A 47 26.22 0.81 -20.86
C GLN A 47 25.14 0.65 -21.93
N ILE A 48 24.27 1.66 -22.05
CA ILE A 48 23.24 1.74 -23.07
C ILE A 48 23.31 3.08 -23.81
N LYS A 49 23.26 3.04 -25.14
CA LYS A 49 23.15 4.20 -26.01
C LYS A 49 21.91 4.08 -26.90
N ILE A 50 21.08 5.11 -26.90
CA ILE A 50 19.88 5.21 -27.74
C ILE A 50 20.03 6.45 -28.60
N GLU A 51 20.16 6.27 -29.90
CA GLU A 51 20.46 7.35 -30.85
C GLU A 51 19.46 7.36 -32.01
N ASN A 52 18.96 8.56 -32.34
CA ASN A 52 18.02 8.81 -33.45
C ASN A 52 16.75 7.93 -33.43
N CYS A 53 16.28 7.55 -32.24
CA CYS A 53 15.12 6.67 -32.11
C CYS A 53 13.82 7.44 -31.83
N GLN A 54 12.68 6.87 -32.21
CA GLN A 54 11.34 7.36 -31.88
C GLN A 54 10.54 6.27 -31.15
N PHE A 55 10.01 6.61 -29.98
CA PHE A 55 9.11 5.78 -29.20
C PHE A 55 7.78 6.53 -29.00
N SER A 56 6.71 6.10 -29.67
CA SER A 56 5.43 6.82 -29.60
C SER A 56 4.18 5.96 -29.46
N ASP A 57 3.22 6.44 -28.69
CA ASP A 57 1.91 5.80 -28.54
C ASP A 57 1.99 4.35 -28.02
N ASN A 58 3.00 4.04 -27.20
CA ASN A 58 3.16 2.73 -26.57
C ASN A 58 2.50 2.69 -25.18
N LYS A 59 2.03 1.52 -24.78
CA LYS A 59 1.42 1.27 -23.48
C LYS A 59 2.06 0.05 -22.81
N SER A 60 2.47 0.20 -21.54
CA SER A 60 2.99 -0.93 -20.77
C SER A 60 2.60 -0.88 -19.29
N GLN A 61 2.89 -1.94 -18.53
CA GLN A 61 2.71 -1.91 -17.08
C GLN A 61 3.64 -0.88 -16.43
N ASN A 62 4.93 -0.92 -16.78
CA ASN A 62 5.93 0.05 -16.34
C ASN A 62 6.85 0.45 -17.50
N GLY A 63 7.26 1.73 -17.56
CA GLY A 63 8.11 2.23 -18.63
C GLY A 63 7.35 2.19 -19.96
N GLY A 64 6.39 3.08 -20.16
CA GLY A 64 5.43 2.99 -21.28
C GLY A 64 6.10 2.85 -22.66
N ALA A 65 7.31 3.39 -22.82
CA ALA A 65 8.19 3.13 -23.95
C ALA A 65 9.31 2.12 -23.61
N ILE A 66 10.14 2.40 -22.60
CA ILE A 66 11.34 1.62 -22.26
C ILE A 66 11.42 1.39 -20.75
N SER A 67 11.81 0.19 -20.34
CA SER A 67 12.14 -0.17 -18.95
C SER A 67 13.60 -0.61 -18.84
N PHE A 68 14.36 0.04 -17.97
CA PHE A 68 15.76 -0.26 -17.65
C PHE A 68 15.85 -0.98 -16.31
N LEU A 69 16.46 -2.17 -16.28
CA LEU A 69 16.53 -3.04 -15.10
C LEU A 69 17.99 -3.41 -14.79
N GLY A 70 18.53 -2.97 -13.65
CA GLY A 70 19.89 -3.33 -13.23
C GLY A 70 20.99 -2.85 -14.18
N ILE A 71 20.92 -1.58 -14.61
CA ILE A 71 21.96 -0.94 -15.42
C ILE A 71 23.09 -0.46 -14.52
N GLN A 72 24.33 -0.86 -14.82
CA GLN A 72 25.44 -0.71 -13.88
C GLN A 72 26.20 0.62 -14.01
N GLU A 73 26.32 1.18 -15.23
CA GLU A 73 27.14 2.37 -15.43
C GLU A 73 26.41 3.55 -16.09
N LYS A 74 25.85 3.41 -17.30
CA LYS A 74 25.44 4.57 -18.10
C LYS A 74 24.25 4.30 -19.03
N VAL A 75 23.33 5.25 -19.12
CA VAL A 75 22.35 5.33 -20.22
C VAL A 75 22.45 6.69 -20.90
N GLN A 76 22.60 6.69 -22.23
CA GLN A 76 22.73 7.90 -23.04
C GLN A 76 21.65 7.97 -24.12
N PHE A 77 20.98 9.12 -24.21
CA PHE A 77 20.03 9.42 -25.28
C PHE A 77 20.62 10.50 -26.19
N ILE A 78 20.59 10.28 -27.50
CA ILE A 78 21.05 11.21 -28.53
C ILE A 78 19.93 11.36 -29.56
N ASN A 79 19.46 12.59 -29.81
CA ASN A 79 18.46 12.90 -30.85
C ASN A 79 17.22 11.98 -30.88
N SER A 80 16.77 11.50 -29.72
CA SER A 80 15.67 10.53 -29.63
C SER A 80 14.40 11.16 -29.04
N LEU A 81 13.22 10.71 -29.50
CA LEU A 81 11.91 11.24 -29.18
C LEU A 81 11.02 10.20 -28.47
N PHE A 82 10.35 10.61 -27.38
CA PHE A 82 9.45 9.79 -26.57
C PHE A 82 8.13 10.54 -26.37
N LYS A 83 7.06 10.08 -27.02
CA LYS A 83 5.81 10.84 -27.10
C LYS A 83 4.58 9.99 -26.86
N LYS A 84 3.61 10.49 -26.09
CA LYS A 84 2.29 9.83 -25.93
C LYS A 84 2.37 8.38 -25.42
N ASN A 85 3.42 8.03 -24.69
CA ASN A 85 3.52 6.73 -24.08
C ASN A 85 2.76 6.71 -22.74
N GLN A 86 2.19 5.56 -22.41
CA GLN A 86 1.36 5.36 -21.22
C GLN A 86 1.89 4.21 -20.36
N ALA A 87 2.01 4.43 -19.05
CA ALA A 87 2.26 3.36 -18.09
C ALA A 87 1.05 3.16 -17.18
N VAL A 88 0.65 1.91 -16.95
CA VAL A 88 -0.40 1.53 -15.99
C VAL A 88 0.07 1.78 -14.55
N SER A 89 1.35 1.56 -14.26
CA SER A 89 1.87 1.64 -12.91
C SER A 89 2.88 2.79 -12.74
N SER A 90 3.97 2.82 -13.52
CA SER A 90 5.07 3.78 -13.28
C SER A 90 5.87 4.12 -14.53
N GLY A 91 6.34 5.37 -14.63
CA GLY A 91 7.26 5.78 -15.69
C GLY A 91 6.61 5.78 -17.08
N GLY A 92 5.62 6.63 -17.30
CA GLY A 92 4.81 6.74 -18.52
C GLY A 92 5.55 6.61 -19.85
N ALA A 93 6.82 7.00 -19.95
CA ALA A 93 7.75 6.63 -21.02
C ALA A 93 8.91 5.74 -20.51
N PHE A 94 9.52 6.08 -19.37
CA PHE A 94 10.72 5.42 -18.86
C PHE A 94 10.61 4.97 -17.41
N LEU A 95 11.18 3.80 -17.14
CA LEU A 95 11.41 3.28 -15.79
C LEU A 95 12.89 2.87 -15.62
N PHE A 96 13.57 3.32 -14.57
CA PHE A 96 14.82 2.75 -14.05
C PHE A 96 14.52 2.13 -12.67
N VAL A 97 14.93 0.88 -12.38
CA VAL A 97 14.54 0.16 -11.14
C VAL A 97 15.72 -0.14 -10.21
N ASP A 98 15.56 0.17 -8.91
CA ASP A 98 16.25 -0.50 -7.79
C ASP A 98 15.43 -0.51 -6.45
N ILE A 99 14.59 0.51 -6.14
CA ILE A 99 13.53 0.55 -5.09
C ILE A 99 12.36 1.53 -5.46
N ALA A 100 11.11 1.07 -5.53
CA ALA A 100 9.97 1.77 -6.17
C ALA A 100 9.32 3.00 -5.46
N MET A 101 9.17 4.15 -6.17
CA MET A 101 8.15 5.24 -5.92
C MET A 101 7.42 5.79 -7.20
N ILE A 102 6.09 5.66 -7.36
CA ILE A 102 5.15 5.95 -8.47
C ILE A 102 5.41 7.35 -9.04
N GLY A 103 5.18 7.54 -10.35
CA GLY A 103 4.96 8.87 -10.93
C GLY A 103 5.67 9.18 -12.24
N GLY A 104 4.99 9.98 -13.08
CA GLY A 104 5.54 10.70 -14.23
C GLY A 104 5.78 9.85 -15.48
N GLY A 105 6.16 10.49 -16.59
CA GLY A 105 6.64 9.80 -17.80
C GLY A 105 8.11 9.34 -17.71
N LEU A 106 8.87 9.75 -16.71
CA LEU A 106 10.22 9.27 -16.43
C LEU A 106 10.37 9.08 -14.92
N ARG A 107 10.66 7.85 -14.51
CA ARG A 107 10.95 7.45 -13.13
C ARG A 107 12.40 7.00 -13.04
N ILE A 108 13.18 7.71 -12.24
CA ILE A 108 14.58 7.40 -11.96
C ILE A 108 14.66 6.92 -10.52
N ILE A 109 15.11 5.67 -10.34
CA ILE A 109 15.33 5.07 -9.03
C ILE A 109 16.73 4.51 -9.03
N ILE A 110 17.66 5.15 -8.33
CA ILE A 110 19.05 4.68 -8.25
C ILE A 110 19.56 4.96 -6.85
N ASN A 111 20.12 3.94 -6.20
CA ASN A 111 20.67 4.05 -4.83
C ASN A 111 22.12 4.57 -4.81
N ILE A 112 22.69 4.86 -5.98
CA ILE A 112 24.10 5.23 -6.17
C ILE A 112 24.19 6.46 -7.07
N THR A 113 24.40 7.62 -6.45
CA THR A 113 24.34 8.96 -7.08
C THR A 113 25.40 9.24 -8.15
N ASN A 114 26.37 8.34 -8.36
CA ASN A 114 27.53 8.59 -9.24
C ASN A 114 27.36 8.07 -10.68
N PHE A 115 26.32 7.28 -10.97
CA PHE A 115 26.20 6.58 -12.27
C PHE A 115 25.16 7.19 -13.23
N LEU A 116 24.25 8.07 -12.75
CA LEU A 116 23.30 8.72 -13.65
C LEU A 116 23.74 10.12 -14.05
N GLN A 117 24.39 10.21 -15.21
CA GLN A 117 24.60 11.48 -15.91
C GLN A 117 23.30 11.86 -16.63
N ILE A 118 22.41 12.56 -15.94
CA ILE A 118 21.22 13.16 -16.57
C ILE A 118 21.68 14.25 -17.55
N PRO A 119 21.21 14.28 -18.82
CA PRO A 119 21.56 15.32 -19.78
C PRO A 119 21.27 16.73 -19.25
N ASN A 120 22.12 17.69 -19.62
CA ASN A 120 21.99 19.10 -19.20
C ASN A 120 20.66 19.77 -19.64
N THR A 121 19.91 19.15 -20.56
CA THR A 121 18.61 19.63 -21.05
C THR A 121 17.42 19.06 -20.26
N PHE A 122 17.67 18.48 -19.09
CA PHE A 122 16.63 17.98 -18.19
C PHE A 122 15.92 19.12 -17.43
N PRO A 123 14.59 19.06 -17.24
CA PRO A 123 13.66 17.99 -17.68
C PRO A 123 13.43 17.99 -19.19
N PHE A 124 13.20 16.81 -19.74
CA PHE A 124 13.08 16.52 -21.17
C PHE A 124 11.81 17.08 -21.85
N TYR A 125 11.42 18.33 -21.61
CA TYR A 125 10.17 18.90 -22.13
C TYR A 125 10.08 18.93 -23.66
N GLN A 126 11.21 18.90 -24.37
CA GLN A 126 11.25 18.94 -25.84
C GLN A 126 11.14 17.55 -26.47
N ASN A 127 11.65 16.53 -25.80
CA ASN A 127 11.83 15.18 -26.36
C ASN A 127 11.08 14.08 -25.59
N VAL A 128 10.56 14.37 -24.39
CA VAL A 128 9.70 13.48 -23.60
C VAL A 128 8.45 14.27 -23.21
N TYR A 129 7.41 14.20 -24.04
CA TYR A 129 6.19 14.99 -23.84
C TYR A 129 4.92 14.21 -24.16
N GLN A 130 3.81 14.61 -23.55
CA GLN A 130 2.51 13.92 -23.61
C GLN A 130 2.50 12.49 -23.05
N ASN A 131 3.46 12.11 -22.22
CA ASN A 131 3.49 10.79 -21.58
C ASN A 131 2.74 10.83 -20.24
N GLN A 132 2.02 9.77 -19.88
CA GLN A 132 1.17 9.74 -18.68
C GLN A 132 1.31 8.41 -17.91
N ALA A 133 1.26 8.48 -16.59
CA ALA A 133 1.03 7.29 -15.74
C ALA A 133 -0.42 7.23 -15.26
N GLU A 134 -0.95 6.05 -14.92
CA GLU A 134 -2.35 5.89 -14.46
C GLU A 134 -2.62 6.58 -13.12
N ILE A 135 -1.72 6.40 -12.14
CA ILE A 135 -1.95 6.85 -10.76
C ILE A 135 -1.73 8.36 -10.60
N TYR A 136 -0.55 8.86 -10.96
CA TYR A 136 -0.27 10.29 -11.09
C TYR A 136 0.94 10.55 -11.99
N GLY A 137 1.04 11.77 -12.49
CA GLY A 137 2.21 12.27 -13.20
C GLY A 137 2.22 12.19 -14.71
N ASN A 138 2.96 13.15 -15.27
CA ASN A 138 3.10 13.43 -16.68
C ASN A 138 4.59 13.59 -17.04
N ASP A 139 4.99 13.19 -18.24
CA ASP A 139 6.27 13.52 -18.90
C ASP A 139 7.54 13.15 -18.15
N ALA A 140 8.06 14.00 -17.27
CA ALA A 140 9.22 13.69 -16.45
C ALA A 140 9.07 14.32 -15.08
N THR A 141 9.72 13.74 -14.07
CA THR A 141 9.88 14.35 -12.73
C THR A 141 8.59 14.78 -12.06
N THR A 142 7.58 13.91 -12.07
CA THR A 142 6.35 14.19 -11.33
C THR A 142 6.36 13.47 -9.99
N TYR A 143 6.06 14.20 -8.92
CA TYR A 143 5.87 13.67 -7.58
C TYR A 143 4.70 14.39 -6.87
N PRO A 144 4.05 13.75 -5.89
CA PRO A 144 3.05 14.40 -5.05
C PRO A 144 3.69 15.56 -4.30
N GLN A 145 3.09 16.75 -4.39
CA GLN A 145 3.65 17.98 -3.82
C GLN A 145 2.65 18.78 -3.00
N GLN A 146 1.36 18.60 -3.25
CA GLN A 146 0.35 19.52 -2.76
C GLN A 146 -0.83 18.78 -2.17
N LEU A 147 -1.44 19.43 -1.19
CA LEU A 147 -2.71 19.04 -0.61
C LEU A 147 -3.76 20.10 -0.94
N VAL A 148 -4.95 19.65 -1.34
CA VAL A 148 -6.15 20.48 -1.34
C VAL A 148 -7.11 19.92 -0.29
N ILE A 149 -7.63 20.79 0.57
CA ILE A 149 -8.50 20.38 1.67
C ILE A 149 -9.86 21.06 1.48
N GLN A 150 -10.91 20.26 1.53
CA GLN A 150 -12.29 20.71 1.43
C GLN A 150 -13.07 20.23 2.65
N ASN A 151 -14.15 20.94 2.97
CA ASN A 151 -15.16 20.44 3.88
C ASN A 151 -16.00 19.38 3.15
N ALA A 152 -16.25 18.23 3.78
CA ALA A 152 -17.08 17.17 3.17
C ALA A 152 -18.53 17.62 2.94
N ASN A 153 -19.02 18.53 3.79
CA ASN A 153 -20.37 19.07 3.73
C ASN A 153 -20.36 20.43 3.00
N ASN A 154 -20.60 20.43 1.69
CA ASN A 154 -20.61 21.66 0.88
C ASN A 154 -21.85 22.55 1.09
N ASN A 155 -22.85 22.10 1.85
CA ASN A 155 -24.05 22.88 2.14
C ASN A 155 -23.81 23.83 3.33
N TYR A 156 -23.51 25.10 3.02
CA TYR A 156 -23.33 26.19 4.00
C TYR A 156 -24.44 26.33 5.06
N GLN A 157 -25.63 25.76 4.83
CA GLN A 157 -26.75 25.81 5.80
C GLN A 157 -26.76 24.68 6.84
N GLN A 158 -25.89 23.66 6.72
CA GLN A 158 -25.84 22.53 7.66
C GLN A 158 -24.55 22.47 8.50
N ASN A 159 -23.53 23.27 8.17
CA ASN A 159 -22.29 23.28 8.94
C ASN A 159 -22.40 24.21 10.15
N SER A 160 -21.99 23.73 11.31
CA SER A 160 -21.90 24.52 12.54
C SER A 160 -20.65 25.43 12.59
N TYR A 161 -19.86 25.48 11.51
CA TYR A 161 -18.59 26.20 11.45
C TYR A 161 -18.32 26.76 10.05
N GLN A 162 -17.53 27.82 9.99
CA GLN A 162 -17.03 28.40 8.74
C GLN A 162 -15.75 27.69 8.33
N PHE A 163 -15.60 27.41 7.04
CA PHE A 163 -14.42 26.76 6.48
C PHE A 163 -13.92 27.54 5.27
N LYS A 164 -12.61 27.83 5.24
CA LYS A 164 -11.98 28.43 4.06
C LYS A 164 -10.56 27.89 3.85
N PHE A 165 -10.31 27.35 2.67
CA PHE A 165 -8.99 26.91 2.23
C PHE A 165 -8.27 28.02 1.47
N TYR A 166 -6.97 28.17 1.72
CA TYR A 166 -6.10 29.13 1.06
C TYR A 166 -4.94 28.40 0.37
N GLU A 167 -4.87 28.57 -0.94
CA GLU A 167 -3.83 27.98 -1.78
C GLU A 167 -2.49 28.73 -1.72
N SER A 168 -2.51 30.02 -1.36
CA SER A 168 -1.31 30.85 -1.34
C SER A 168 -0.62 30.83 0.02
N GLN A 169 0.70 30.62 0.02
CA GLN A 169 1.55 30.71 1.20
C GLN A 169 1.49 32.08 1.89
N ASN A 170 1.14 33.14 1.14
CA ASN A 170 1.00 34.50 1.67
C ASN A 170 -0.17 34.63 2.66
N ASN A 171 -1.14 33.71 2.63
CA ASN A 171 -2.28 33.71 3.54
C ASN A 171 -1.98 32.98 4.87
N ILE A 172 -0.85 32.29 4.96
CA ILE A 172 -0.42 31.58 6.16
C ILE A 172 0.06 32.62 7.19
N PRO A 173 -0.30 32.50 8.48
CA PRO A 173 0.25 33.37 9.52
C PRO A 173 1.78 33.38 9.51
N GLN A 174 2.42 34.54 9.67
CA GLN A 174 3.86 34.74 9.50
C GLN A 174 4.74 33.71 10.23
N MET A 175 4.35 33.34 11.45
CA MET A 175 5.08 32.35 12.26
C MET A 175 5.10 30.93 11.65
N TYR A 176 4.17 30.60 10.76
CA TYR A 176 4.00 29.27 10.15
C TYR A 176 4.39 29.24 8.66
N GLN A 177 4.72 30.38 8.06
CA GLN A 177 5.01 30.48 6.62
C GLN A 177 6.22 29.64 6.20
N GLN A 178 7.20 29.40 7.08
CA GLN A 178 8.38 28.59 6.75
C GLN A 178 8.12 27.08 6.82
N GLU A 179 7.10 26.65 7.57
CA GLU A 179 6.83 25.23 7.85
C GLU A 179 5.69 24.67 6.97
N TYR A 180 4.76 25.51 6.54
CA TYR A 180 3.56 25.08 5.82
C TYR A 180 3.43 25.75 4.45
N SER A 181 2.87 25.02 3.49
CA SER A 181 2.67 25.49 2.11
C SER A 181 1.24 25.95 1.82
N ARG A 182 0.27 25.53 2.64
CA ARG A 182 -1.16 25.78 2.50
C ARG A 182 -1.79 26.04 3.87
N TYR A 183 -2.97 26.67 3.90
CA TYR A 183 -3.65 27.01 5.15
C TYR A 183 -5.16 26.84 5.05
N VAL A 184 -5.77 26.33 6.12
CA VAL A 184 -7.22 26.25 6.30
C VAL A 184 -7.59 27.10 7.51
N ASP A 185 -8.56 27.99 7.32
CA ASP A 185 -9.17 28.80 8.38
C ASP A 185 -10.54 28.20 8.74
N ILE A 186 -10.66 27.75 9.98
CA ILE A 186 -11.91 27.20 10.54
C ILE A 186 -12.36 28.10 11.68
N LYS A 187 -13.53 28.72 11.52
CA LYS A 187 -14.11 29.62 12.54
C LYS A 187 -15.40 29.06 13.10
N GLU A 188 -15.72 29.49 14.32
CA GLU A 188 -16.97 29.14 15.01
C GLU A 188 -17.12 27.64 15.30
N PHE A 189 -16.03 26.86 15.18
CA PHE A 189 -16.01 25.44 15.53
C PHE A 189 -16.23 25.26 17.04
N GLN A 190 -17.35 24.63 17.40
CA GLN A 190 -17.77 24.44 18.78
C GLN A 190 -17.14 23.17 19.37
N SER A 191 -16.88 23.16 20.68
CA SER A 191 -16.41 21.96 21.38
C SER A 191 -17.42 20.82 21.23
N GLY A 192 -16.91 19.62 20.88
CA GLY A 192 -17.73 18.43 20.59
C GLY A 192 -18.31 18.40 19.17
N GLY A 193 -17.98 19.38 18.31
CA GLY A 193 -18.28 19.34 16.88
C GLY A 193 -17.46 18.27 16.15
N GLN A 194 -18.00 17.76 15.04
CA GLN A 194 -17.32 16.84 14.15
C GLN A 194 -16.68 17.62 12.99
N LEU A 195 -15.44 17.26 12.65
CA LEU A 195 -14.71 17.86 11.54
C LEU A 195 -14.58 16.83 10.42
N ASP A 196 -15.38 16.99 9.36
CA ASP A 196 -15.33 16.12 8.20
C ASP A 196 -14.55 16.79 7.07
N LEU A 197 -13.41 16.20 6.69
CA LEU A 197 -12.50 16.75 5.68
C LEU A 197 -12.35 15.82 4.50
N ARG A 198 -12.28 16.43 3.32
CA ARG A 198 -11.87 15.81 2.06
C ARG A 198 -10.48 16.29 1.71
N ILE A 199 -9.53 15.37 1.67
CA ILE A 199 -8.12 15.68 1.43
C ILE A 199 -7.72 15.07 0.10
N TYR A 200 -7.32 15.93 -0.82
CA TYR A 200 -6.84 15.55 -2.14
C TYR A 200 -5.33 15.71 -2.17
N ILE A 201 -4.63 14.72 -2.72
CA ILE A 201 -3.18 14.81 -2.97
C ILE A 201 -2.99 15.08 -4.45
N LEU A 202 -2.22 16.12 -4.77
CA LEU A 202 -1.94 16.56 -6.13
C LEU A 202 -0.43 16.53 -6.41
N ASP A 203 -0.12 16.24 -7.65
CA ASP A 203 1.22 16.34 -8.19
C ASP A 203 1.58 17.78 -8.64
N ASN A 204 2.80 17.98 -9.15
CA ASN A 204 3.29 19.28 -9.62
C ASN A 204 2.58 19.81 -10.89
N TYR A 205 1.74 19.01 -11.54
CA TYR A 205 0.87 19.42 -12.65
C TYR A 205 -0.60 19.60 -12.21
N ASN A 206 -0.87 19.63 -10.90
CA ASN A 206 -2.20 19.69 -10.32
C ASN A 206 -3.10 18.50 -10.68
N ARG A 207 -2.50 17.34 -10.98
CA ARG A 207 -3.27 16.11 -11.17
C ARG A 207 -3.43 15.38 -9.84
N TYR A 208 -4.66 14.93 -9.59
CA TYR A 208 -5.00 14.14 -8.42
C TYR A 208 -4.37 12.74 -8.47
N ILE A 209 -3.91 12.25 -7.33
CA ILE A 209 -3.59 10.83 -7.17
C ILE A 209 -4.87 10.02 -7.38
N SER A 210 -4.81 9.04 -8.30
CA SER A 210 -5.95 8.26 -8.75
C SER A 210 -5.67 6.76 -8.72
N PHE A 211 -6.26 6.01 -7.79
CA PHE A 211 -6.20 4.55 -7.80
C PHE A 211 -7.53 3.90 -7.45
N GLN A 212 -7.68 2.60 -7.73
CA GLN A 212 -8.86 1.84 -7.38
C GLN A 212 -8.60 1.07 -6.08
N LEU A 213 -9.33 1.40 -5.01
CA LEU A 213 -9.14 0.77 -3.70
C LEU A 213 -9.40 -0.74 -3.78
N ASP A 214 -10.45 -1.17 -4.47
CA ASP A 214 -10.75 -2.59 -4.66
C ASP A 214 -9.61 -3.34 -5.36
N LYS A 215 -8.96 -2.71 -6.36
CA LYS A 215 -7.79 -3.31 -7.02
C LYS A 215 -6.60 -3.45 -6.06
N LEU A 216 -6.41 -2.48 -5.17
CA LEU A 216 -5.36 -2.52 -4.15
C LEU A 216 -5.62 -3.62 -3.11
N LEU A 217 -6.86 -3.74 -2.63
CA LEU A 217 -7.27 -4.74 -1.64
C LEU A 217 -7.23 -6.16 -2.21
N GLN A 218 -7.53 -6.33 -3.50
CA GLN A 218 -7.49 -7.62 -4.20
C GLN A 218 -6.09 -7.93 -4.78
N SER A 219 -5.06 -7.15 -4.44
CA SER A 219 -3.69 -7.31 -4.92
C SER A 219 -3.55 -7.38 -6.45
N GLN A 220 -4.38 -6.61 -7.17
CA GLN A 220 -4.35 -6.52 -8.63
C GLN A 220 -3.33 -5.50 -9.17
N TYR A 221 -2.78 -4.66 -8.29
CA TYR A 221 -1.63 -3.82 -8.62
C TYR A 221 -0.31 -4.60 -8.49
N PRO A 222 0.77 -4.20 -9.19
CA PRO A 222 2.11 -4.72 -8.92
C PRO A 222 2.51 -4.53 -7.45
N ILE A 223 3.29 -5.45 -6.88
CA ILE A 223 3.68 -5.41 -5.45
C ILE A 223 4.30 -4.07 -5.04
N GLU A 224 5.20 -3.53 -5.87
CA GLU A 224 5.86 -2.24 -5.69
C GLU A 224 4.86 -1.07 -5.57
N VAL A 225 3.81 -1.07 -6.39
CA VAL A 225 2.74 -0.06 -6.34
C VAL A 225 1.88 -0.25 -5.11
N GLN A 226 1.60 -1.51 -4.75
CA GLN A 226 0.80 -1.80 -3.55
C GLN A 226 1.50 -1.28 -2.30
N GLU A 227 2.79 -1.57 -2.14
CA GLU A 227 3.58 -1.12 -1.00
C GLU A 227 3.56 0.40 -0.89
N GLU A 228 3.76 1.10 -1.99
CA GLU A 228 3.77 2.55 -1.98
C GLU A 228 2.41 3.18 -1.71
N LEU A 229 1.34 2.73 -2.38
CA LEU A 229 -0.01 3.22 -2.12
C LEU A 229 -0.40 3.00 -0.65
N LYS A 230 0.01 1.87 -0.06
CA LYS A 230 -0.22 1.56 1.35
C LYS A 230 0.63 2.41 2.30
N ASN A 231 1.77 2.92 1.82
CA ASN A 231 2.65 3.82 2.57
C ASN A 231 2.21 5.29 2.51
N ILE A 232 1.29 5.66 1.61
CA ILE A 232 0.71 7.02 1.60
C ILE A 232 -0.17 7.17 2.85
N GLN A 233 0.26 8.04 3.75
CA GLN A 233 -0.44 8.35 5.00
C GLN A 233 -0.50 9.86 5.20
N ILE A 234 -1.65 10.35 5.70
CA ILE A 234 -1.84 11.75 6.07
C ILE A 234 -2.03 11.81 7.58
N SER A 235 -1.10 12.50 8.27
CA SER A 235 -1.18 12.67 9.72
C SER A 235 -1.78 14.03 10.09
N VAL A 236 -2.73 14.03 11.03
CA VAL A 236 -3.39 15.23 11.57
C VAL A 236 -2.95 15.44 13.02
N ASN A 237 -2.31 16.59 13.27
CA ASN A 237 -1.68 16.88 14.56
C ASN A 237 -2.08 18.26 15.09
N ASN A 238 -2.25 18.37 16.41
CA ASN A 238 -2.41 19.65 17.09
C ASN A 238 -1.08 20.37 17.19
N LEU A 239 -1.04 21.65 16.81
CA LEU A 239 0.13 22.52 17.04
C LEU A 239 0.20 23.02 18.49
N ASN A 240 -0.95 23.26 19.12
CA ASN A 240 -1.05 23.68 20.52
C ASN A 240 -2.01 22.76 21.27
N ILE A 241 -1.42 21.82 22.02
CA ILE A 241 -2.13 20.83 22.84
C ILE A 241 -2.80 21.43 24.09
N GLU A 242 -2.40 22.63 24.51
CA GLU A 242 -3.01 23.31 25.67
C GLU A 242 -4.32 24.02 25.28
N ALA A 243 -4.40 24.49 24.04
CA ALA A 243 -5.57 25.21 23.51
C ALA A 243 -6.58 24.28 22.81
N THR A 244 -6.12 23.16 22.25
CA THR A 244 -6.94 22.26 21.43
C THR A 244 -6.61 20.80 21.69
N GLN A 245 -7.64 19.94 21.64
CA GLN A 245 -7.49 18.49 21.73
C GLN A 245 -8.17 17.84 20.52
N LEU A 246 -7.44 17.04 19.75
CA LEU A 246 -8.01 16.14 18.73
C LEU A 246 -8.09 14.72 19.32
N ILE A 247 -9.22 14.03 19.11
CA ILE A 247 -9.51 12.74 19.73
C ILE A 247 -10.01 11.75 18.68
N GLY A 248 -9.26 10.65 18.47
CA GLY A 248 -9.55 9.52 17.57
C GLY A 248 -8.52 9.36 16.44
N GLU A 249 -8.93 8.86 15.27
CA GLU A 249 -8.03 8.56 14.15
C GLU A 249 -7.26 9.78 13.59
N ARG A 250 -5.96 9.83 13.86
CA ARG A 250 -5.06 10.93 13.45
C ARG A 250 -4.20 10.60 12.24
N ILE A 251 -4.31 9.39 11.71
CA ILE A 251 -3.59 8.93 10.53
C ILE A 251 -4.64 8.42 9.56
N ILE A 252 -4.67 9.02 8.38
CA ILE A 252 -5.55 8.63 7.29
C ILE A 252 -4.67 7.85 6.32
N ASP A 253 -5.09 6.65 5.95
CA ASP A 253 -4.35 5.78 5.04
C ASP A 253 -5.23 5.40 3.83
N TYR A 254 -4.77 4.41 3.06
CA TYR A 254 -5.45 3.93 1.86
C TYR A 254 -6.86 3.38 2.14
N ASN A 255 -7.19 2.96 3.37
CA ASN A 255 -8.52 2.45 3.72
C ASN A 255 -9.60 3.55 3.67
N GLN A 256 -9.22 4.80 3.91
CA GLN A 256 -10.10 5.97 3.82
C GLN A 256 -10.09 6.62 2.43
N TYR A 257 -9.51 5.97 1.42
CA TYR A 257 -9.46 6.49 0.06
C TYR A 257 -10.73 6.17 -0.74
N ASN A 258 -11.39 7.19 -1.25
CA ASN A 258 -12.55 7.09 -2.12
C ASN A 258 -12.13 7.18 -3.59
N SER A 259 -12.14 6.05 -4.29
CA SER A 259 -11.74 5.97 -5.71
C SER A 259 -12.64 6.71 -6.69
N SER A 260 -13.91 6.96 -6.34
CA SER A 260 -14.80 7.74 -7.22
C SER A 260 -14.53 9.24 -7.10
N GLY A 261 -14.20 9.69 -5.88
CA GLY A 261 -13.88 11.09 -5.60
C GLY A 261 -12.40 11.45 -5.73
N LEU A 262 -11.51 10.48 -5.90
CA LEU A 262 -10.05 10.65 -5.88
C LEU A 262 -9.54 11.34 -4.61
N VAL A 263 -10.12 10.97 -3.46
CA VAL A 263 -10.05 11.75 -2.23
C VAL A 263 -9.86 10.86 -1.01
N PHE A 264 -9.05 11.31 -0.06
CA PHE A 264 -8.98 10.75 1.27
C PHE A 264 -10.03 11.42 2.16
N GLU A 265 -10.94 10.64 2.74
CA GLU A 265 -12.04 11.18 3.53
C GLU A 265 -11.75 11.00 5.02
N LEU A 266 -11.48 12.10 5.72
CA LEU A 266 -11.57 12.15 7.17
C LEU A 266 -13.05 12.34 7.51
N THR A 267 -13.78 11.23 7.61
CA THR A 267 -15.12 11.23 8.18
C THR A 267 -14.98 10.91 9.66
N GLY A 268 -15.62 11.71 10.52
CA GLY A 268 -15.55 11.69 11.97
C GLY A 268 -14.83 10.50 12.61
N LEU A 269 -13.73 10.82 13.30
CA LEU A 269 -12.91 10.02 14.21
C LEU A 269 -13.68 8.84 14.85
N LYS A 270 -13.83 7.73 14.14
CA LYS A 270 -14.43 6.51 14.68
C LYS A 270 -13.41 5.82 15.57
N CYS A 271 -13.87 5.28 16.69
CA CYS A 271 -12.99 4.45 17.51
C CYS A 271 -12.72 3.15 16.76
N GLN A 272 -11.47 2.71 16.76
CA GLN A 272 -11.04 1.49 16.08
C GLN A 272 -11.25 0.27 16.98
N LEU A 273 -11.23 -0.93 16.38
CA LEU A 273 -11.16 -2.18 17.14
C LEU A 273 -9.95 -2.15 18.09
N GLY A 274 -10.18 -2.54 19.33
CA GLY A 274 -9.19 -2.40 20.40
C GLY A 274 -9.30 -1.10 21.22
N GLU A 275 -10.25 -0.24 20.90
CA GLU A 275 -10.61 0.92 21.69
C GLU A 275 -11.99 0.76 22.34
N ILE A 276 -12.30 1.62 23.30
CA ILE A 276 -13.63 1.75 23.91
C ILE A 276 -14.06 3.22 23.95
N ILE A 277 -15.36 3.46 23.91
CA ILE A 277 -15.93 4.82 23.99
C ILE A 277 -16.09 5.25 25.46
N GLN A 278 -15.17 6.05 25.99
CA GLN A 278 -15.27 6.53 27.36
C GLN A 278 -15.96 7.90 27.44
N GLN A 279 -17.02 7.98 28.24
CA GLN A 279 -17.69 9.25 28.52
C GLN A 279 -17.00 9.98 29.69
N ILE A 280 -16.41 11.14 29.42
CA ILE A 280 -15.73 11.97 30.42
C ILE A 280 -16.69 12.97 31.06
N THR A 281 -17.60 13.53 30.26
CA THR A 281 -18.68 14.40 30.75
C THR A 281 -19.96 14.13 29.95
N LYS A 282 -21.08 14.79 30.29
CA LYS A 282 -22.32 14.70 29.49
C LYS A 282 -22.17 15.11 28.02
N LYS A 283 -21.08 15.82 27.66
CA LYS A 283 -20.83 16.31 26.30
C LYS A 283 -19.50 15.86 25.70
N ILE A 284 -18.64 15.20 26.49
CA ILE A 284 -17.29 14.81 26.07
C ILE A 284 -17.19 13.29 26.12
N VAL A 285 -16.86 12.73 24.97
CA VAL A 285 -16.68 11.30 24.75
C VAL A 285 -15.32 11.13 24.06
N ILE A 286 -14.56 10.12 24.48
CA ILE A 286 -13.22 9.85 23.95
C ILE A 286 -13.09 8.38 23.54
N CYS A 287 -12.29 8.09 22.53
CA CYS A 287 -11.80 6.74 22.29
C CYS A 287 -10.63 6.47 23.24
N LYS A 288 -10.76 5.47 24.09
CA LYS A 288 -9.69 5.00 24.96
C LYS A 288 -9.15 3.69 24.41
N TYR A 289 -7.88 3.71 24.03
CA TYR A 289 -7.15 2.50 23.65
C TYR A 289 -6.98 1.54 24.83
N CYS A 290 -7.18 0.24 24.57
CA CYS A 290 -6.90 -0.80 25.55
C CYS A 290 -5.38 -1.03 25.62
N SER A 291 -4.74 -0.50 26.67
CA SER A 291 -3.30 -0.63 26.90
C SER A 291 -2.89 -2.07 27.21
N GLU A 292 -1.57 -2.30 27.32
CA GLU A 292 -1.01 -3.59 27.76
C GLU A 292 -1.78 -4.16 28.95
N THR A 293 -2.00 -5.47 28.93
CA THR A 293 -2.82 -6.26 29.87
C THR A 293 -4.33 -6.20 29.65
N THR A 294 -4.81 -5.42 28.68
CA THR A 294 -6.24 -5.30 28.37
C THR A 294 -6.53 -5.29 26.86
N TYR A 295 -7.73 -5.68 26.44
CA TYR A 295 -8.12 -5.72 25.03
C TYR A 295 -9.62 -5.42 24.81
N SER A 296 -10.02 -5.19 23.56
CA SER A 296 -11.42 -5.12 23.12
C SER A 296 -11.54 -5.68 21.69
N LEU A 297 -12.42 -6.68 21.49
CA LEU A 297 -12.72 -7.25 20.16
C LEU A 297 -14.07 -6.80 19.60
N ASN A 298 -14.87 -6.10 20.42
CA ASN A 298 -16.18 -5.61 20.01
C ASN A 298 -16.03 -4.29 19.26
N ASP A 299 -16.94 -4.06 18.32
CA ASP A 299 -17.12 -2.75 17.71
C ASP A 299 -17.40 -1.68 18.80
N PRO A 300 -16.60 -0.61 18.91
CA PRO A 300 -16.72 0.34 20.01
C PRO A 300 -18.05 1.10 20.04
N GLU A 301 -18.62 1.42 18.87
CA GLU A 301 -19.92 2.10 18.77
C GLU A 301 -21.03 1.17 19.26
N ALA A 302 -21.06 -0.07 18.76
CA ALA A 302 -22.03 -1.08 19.19
C ALA A 302 -21.95 -1.35 20.70
N LEU A 303 -20.74 -1.49 21.24
CA LEU A 303 -20.51 -1.73 22.67
C LEU A 303 -20.99 -0.54 23.53
N TYR A 304 -20.73 0.68 23.09
CA TYR A 304 -21.21 1.88 23.79
C TYR A 304 -22.73 1.99 23.76
N ASP A 305 -23.34 1.77 22.60
CA ASP A 305 -24.79 1.76 22.43
C ASP A 305 -25.46 0.72 23.33
N GLN A 306 -24.88 -0.48 23.38
CA GLN A 306 -25.32 -1.55 24.26
C GLN A 306 -25.15 -1.19 25.73
N SER A 307 -24.10 -0.46 26.10
CA SER A 307 -23.91 0.01 27.47
C SER A 307 -24.99 0.98 27.92
N LEU A 308 -25.43 1.87 27.03
CA LEU A 308 -26.50 2.83 27.30
C LEU A 308 -27.88 2.15 27.37
N LYS A 309 -28.14 1.17 26.50
CA LYS A 309 -29.46 0.53 26.36
C LYS A 309 -29.68 -0.62 27.33
N TYR A 310 -28.64 -1.44 27.56
CA TYR A 310 -28.75 -2.73 28.26
C TYR A 310 -27.85 -2.83 29.48
N GLY A 311 -27.07 -1.79 29.81
CA GLY A 311 -26.16 -1.79 30.95
C GLY A 311 -24.95 -2.71 30.78
N ILE A 312 -24.61 -3.09 29.54
CA ILE A 312 -23.40 -3.85 29.21
C ILE A 312 -22.18 -3.00 29.56
N LYS A 313 -21.11 -3.61 30.10
CA LYS A 313 -19.91 -2.85 30.50
C LYS A 313 -19.13 -2.43 29.26
N ASN A 314 -19.06 -1.14 29.01
CA ASN A 314 -18.16 -0.57 28.01
C ASN A 314 -16.77 -0.32 28.62
N GLN A 315 -15.98 -1.38 28.68
CA GLN A 315 -14.64 -1.36 29.26
C GLN A 315 -13.71 -2.32 28.51
N CYS A 316 -12.41 -2.07 28.58
CA CYS A 316 -11.42 -3.03 28.11
C CYS A 316 -11.47 -4.29 28.99
N ASN A 317 -11.42 -5.46 28.36
CA ASN A 317 -11.33 -6.75 29.01
C ASN A 317 -9.90 -7.03 29.45
N ASN A 318 -9.72 -7.67 30.61
CA ASN A 318 -8.39 -8.12 31.03
C ASN A 318 -7.93 -9.29 30.17
N CYS A 319 -6.62 -9.39 29.90
CA CYS A 319 -6.09 -10.54 29.14
C CYS A 319 -6.55 -11.87 29.74
N PRO A 320 -6.97 -12.83 28.91
CA PRO A 320 -7.29 -14.16 29.38
C PRO A 320 -6.00 -14.86 29.86
N SER A 321 -6.12 -15.78 30.82
CA SER A 321 -4.96 -16.52 31.36
C SER A 321 -4.25 -17.38 30.32
N SER A 322 -4.95 -17.74 29.24
CA SER A 322 -4.46 -18.44 28.06
C SER A 322 -3.62 -17.56 27.12
N ALA A 323 -3.60 -16.25 27.31
CA ALA A 323 -2.78 -15.33 26.53
C ALA A 323 -1.40 -15.11 27.17
N LEU A 324 -0.39 -14.98 26.32
CA LEU A 324 0.94 -14.50 26.68
C LEU A 324 0.88 -12.99 26.96
N GLN A 325 0.24 -12.26 26.05
CA GLN A 325 -0.03 -10.82 26.17
C GLN A 325 -1.25 -10.44 25.34
N CYS A 326 -1.86 -9.31 25.70
CA CYS A 326 -2.93 -8.69 24.92
C CYS A 326 -2.86 -7.16 25.06
N TYR A 327 -3.28 -6.49 24.01
CA TYR A 327 -3.38 -5.03 23.89
C TYR A 327 -4.29 -4.69 22.72
N GLY A 328 -5.04 -3.61 22.79
CA GLY A 328 -5.93 -3.18 21.71
C GLY A 328 -6.88 -4.30 21.29
N GLN A 329 -6.80 -4.70 20.02
CA GLN A 329 -7.55 -5.83 19.45
C GLN A 329 -6.78 -7.16 19.44
N PHE A 330 -5.55 -7.18 19.95
CA PHE A 330 -4.65 -8.32 19.83
C PHE A 330 -4.69 -9.18 21.09
N ILE A 331 -4.81 -10.50 20.89
CA ILE A 331 -4.62 -11.52 21.91
C ILE A 331 -3.60 -12.51 21.38
N MET A 332 -2.41 -12.51 21.97
CA MET A 332 -1.36 -13.47 21.65
C MET A 332 -1.49 -14.68 22.57
N LEU A 333 -1.82 -15.84 22.01
CA LEU A 333 -2.05 -17.06 22.78
C LEU A 333 -0.73 -17.71 23.21
N LYS A 334 -0.77 -18.39 24.37
CA LYS A 334 0.26 -19.34 24.78
C LYS A 334 0.14 -20.62 23.97
N ASN A 335 1.23 -21.38 23.86
CA ASN A 335 1.18 -22.75 23.38
C ASN A 335 0.19 -23.59 24.21
N GLY A 336 -0.46 -24.56 23.56
CA GLY A 336 -1.51 -25.39 24.15
C GLY A 336 -2.92 -24.78 24.12
N TYR A 337 -3.11 -23.61 23.49
CA TYR A 337 -4.43 -22.97 23.34
C TYR A 337 -4.77 -22.69 21.88
N TRP A 338 -6.07 -22.68 21.58
CA TRP A 338 -6.60 -22.43 20.25
C TRP A 338 -7.87 -21.60 20.32
N ARG A 339 -8.13 -20.84 19.25
CA ARG A 339 -9.39 -20.13 19.02
C ARG A 339 -9.71 -20.15 17.52
N SER A 340 -10.98 -20.02 17.18
CA SER A 340 -11.43 -20.14 15.79
C SER A 340 -10.95 -19.03 14.86
N ASN A 341 -10.72 -17.83 15.38
CA ASN A 341 -10.22 -16.68 14.64
C ASN A 341 -9.72 -15.59 15.61
N ASN A 342 -9.14 -14.52 15.06
CA ASN A 342 -8.59 -13.42 15.83
C ASN A 342 -9.63 -12.48 16.48
N LEU A 343 -10.90 -12.56 16.08
CA LEU A 343 -12.00 -11.70 16.53
C LEU A 343 -12.80 -12.29 17.70
N THR A 344 -12.48 -13.50 18.14
CA THR A 344 -13.09 -14.12 19.33
C THR A 344 -12.09 -14.27 20.47
N ASP A 345 -12.59 -14.13 21.69
CA ASP A 345 -11.92 -14.46 22.95
C ASP A 345 -12.37 -15.81 23.52
N GLU A 346 -13.18 -16.57 22.77
CA GLU A 346 -13.50 -17.97 23.04
C GLU A 346 -12.27 -18.85 22.79
N ILE A 347 -11.43 -18.95 23.81
CA ILE A 347 -10.16 -19.67 23.76
C ILE A 347 -10.30 -21.00 24.50
N VAL A 348 -9.90 -22.07 23.83
CA VAL A 348 -10.03 -23.44 24.32
C VAL A 348 -8.65 -24.06 24.46
N ALA A 349 -8.44 -24.86 25.51
CA ALA A 349 -7.21 -25.61 25.69
C ALA A 349 -7.18 -26.84 24.77
N CYS A 350 -6.02 -27.11 24.18
CA CYS A 350 -5.78 -28.26 23.32
C CYS A 350 -5.32 -29.49 24.12
N ASP A 351 -5.31 -30.64 23.46
CA ASP A 351 -4.80 -31.87 24.06
C ASP A 351 -3.27 -31.80 24.23
N ILE A 352 -2.84 -31.84 25.50
CA ILE A 352 -1.43 -31.76 25.90
C ILE A 352 -0.64 -32.99 25.41
N GLN A 353 -1.28 -34.14 25.20
CA GLN A 353 -0.58 -35.34 24.73
C GLN A 353 -0.17 -35.25 23.25
N ILE A 354 -0.91 -34.46 22.46
CA ILE A 354 -0.65 -34.28 21.02
C ILE A 354 0.28 -33.08 20.79
N ASP A 355 0.15 -32.02 21.60
CA ASP A 355 0.93 -30.78 21.49
C ASP A 355 0.83 -30.12 20.10
N SER A 356 -0.36 -30.18 19.48
CA SER A 356 -0.59 -29.66 18.13
C SER A 356 -0.85 -28.15 18.08
N CYS A 357 -1.25 -27.52 19.20
CA CYS A 357 -1.51 -26.08 19.26
C CYS A 357 -0.26 -25.33 19.72
N GLN A 358 0.43 -24.71 18.77
CA GLN A 358 1.69 -24.01 18.98
C GLN A 358 1.55 -22.57 18.47
N ALA A 359 0.78 -21.77 19.20
CA ALA A 359 0.44 -20.39 18.84
C ALA A 359 1.62 -19.40 18.89
N GLU A 360 2.67 -19.71 19.64
CA GLU A 360 3.84 -18.84 19.79
C GLU A 360 4.81 -18.93 18.61
N ASN A 361 4.63 -19.92 17.72
CA ASN A 361 5.49 -20.10 16.55
C ASN A 361 4.89 -19.40 15.32
N PRO A 362 5.55 -18.37 14.75
CA PRO A 362 5.02 -17.59 13.64
C PRO A 362 4.95 -18.36 12.31
N ASN A 363 5.64 -19.51 12.20
CA ASN A 363 5.57 -20.36 11.01
C ASN A 363 4.33 -21.26 10.98
N ASN A 364 3.59 -21.31 12.10
CA ASN A 364 2.39 -22.11 12.23
C ASN A 364 1.17 -21.37 11.67
N ILE A 365 0.26 -22.11 11.06
CA ILE A 365 -0.96 -21.58 10.45
C ILE A 365 -2.12 -21.84 11.41
N ASP A 366 -2.92 -20.81 11.70
CA ASP A 366 -4.08 -20.89 12.60
C ASP A 366 -3.77 -21.56 13.95
N TYR A 367 -2.59 -21.25 14.49
CA TYR A 367 -2.04 -21.79 15.74
C TYR A 367 -1.65 -23.28 15.70
N CYS A 368 -1.85 -23.96 14.57
CA CYS A 368 -1.59 -25.39 14.42
C CYS A 368 -0.15 -25.66 13.97
N SER A 369 0.50 -26.60 14.63
CA SER A 369 1.80 -27.11 14.21
C SER A 369 1.69 -27.84 12.87
N VAL A 370 2.84 -27.98 12.20
CA VAL A 370 2.92 -28.50 10.83
C VAL A 370 2.20 -29.85 10.70
N GLY A 371 1.30 -29.93 9.72
CA GLY A 371 0.52 -31.12 9.39
C GLY A 371 -0.85 -31.20 10.07
N TYR A 372 -1.11 -30.36 11.07
CA TYR A 372 -2.40 -30.25 11.75
C TYR A 372 -3.24 -29.10 11.19
N LEU A 373 -4.56 -29.20 11.28
CA LEU A 373 -5.53 -28.16 10.95
C LEU A 373 -6.84 -28.34 11.73
N GLY A 374 -7.74 -27.36 11.56
CA GLY A 374 -9.11 -27.43 12.06
C GLY A 374 -9.24 -27.11 13.55
N PRO A 375 -10.45 -27.28 14.12
CA PRO A 375 -10.69 -27.00 15.52
C PRO A 375 -9.74 -27.78 16.44
N LEU A 376 -9.12 -27.06 17.38
CA LEU A 376 -8.13 -27.58 18.32
C LEU A 376 -6.90 -28.25 17.67
N CYS A 377 -6.67 -28.03 16.37
CA CYS A 377 -5.58 -28.65 15.62
C CYS A 377 -5.60 -30.19 15.73
N GLN A 378 -6.79 -30.79 15.68
CA GLN A 378 -6.99 -32.25 15.85
C GLN A 378 -7.19 -33.00 14.53
N GLN A 379 -7.06 -32.34 13.38
CA GLN A 379 -7.23 -32.96 12.08
C GLN A 379 -5.93 -32.89 11.29
N CYS A 380 -5.62 -33.93 10.52
CA CYS A 380 -4.46 -33.92 9.63
C CYS A 380 -4.80 -33.32 8.27
N ASP A 381 -3.87 -32.58 7.68
CA ASP A 381 -4.01 -32.09 6.31
C ASP A 381 -3.79 -33.21 5.28
N THR A 382 -4.82 -34.05 5.09
CA THR A 382 -4.76 -35.18 4.15
C THR A 382 -4.71 -34.74 2.69
N THR A 383 -5.06 -33.48 2.41
CA THR A 383 -5.13 -32.94 1.05
C THR A 383 -3.86 -32.21 0.64
N GLY A 384 -3.14 -31.65 1.61
CA GLY A 384 -2.02 -30.73 1.42
C GLY A 384 -2.47 -29.30 1.10
N ALA A 385 -3.72 -28.94 1.41
CA ALA A 385 -4.29 -27.63 1.08
C ALA A 385 -3.71 -26.51 1.95
N ILE A 386 -3.40 -26.80 3.21
CA ILE A 386 -2.88 -25.83 4.19
C ILE A 386 -1.35 -25.82 4.15
N TRP A 387 -0.73 -27.00 4.08
CA TRP A 387 0.72 -27.16 4.17
C TRP A 387 1.40 -27.34 2.82
N LYS A 388 1.12 -26.41 1.88
CA LYS A 388 1.83 -26.22 0.61
C LYS A 388 2.00 -27.50 -0.23
N GLY A 389 0.97 -28.33 -0.31
CA GLY A 389 0.93 -29.56 -1.10
C GLY A 389 1.48 -30.81 -0.40
N THR A 390 2.07 -30.68 0.79
CA THR A 390 2.49 -31.83 1.60
C THR A 390 1.29 -32.41 2.33
N ARG A 391 1.07 -33.72 2.17
CA ARG A 391 -0.07 -34.43 2.79
C ARG A 391 0.36 -35.07 4.10
N TYR A 392 -0.54 -35.01 5.08
CA TYR A 392 -0.37 -35.60 6.40
C TYR A 392 -1.55 -36.52 6.70
N GLN A 393 -1.29 -37.67 7.32
CA GLN A 393 -2.32 -38.61 7.76
C GLN A 393 -2.08 -39.00 9.22
N GLU A 394 -3.15 -39.43 9.87
CA GLU A 394 -3.08 -39.90 11.25
C GLU A 394 -2.18 -41.14 11.35
N SER A 395 -1.35 -41.16 12.38
CA SER A 395 -0.41 -42.25 12.65
C SER A 395 -1.09 -43.39 13.44
N MET A 396 -0.33 -44.43 13.80
CA MET A 396 -0.83 -45.47 14.71
C MET A 396 -1.09 -44.95 16.14
N ILE A 397 -0.55 -43.78 16.49
CA ILE A 397 -0.91 -43.05 17.71
C ILE A 397 -2.06 -42.13 17.33
N GLN A 398 -3.20 -42.33 17.99
CA GLN A 398 -4.41 -41.54 17.77
C GLN A 398 -4.13 -40.04 17.95
N GLY A 399 -4.63 -39.24 17.02
CA GLY A 399 -4.49 -37.79 17.00
C GLY A 399 -3.12 -37.28 16.53
N VAL A 400 -2.13 -38.13 16.23
CA VAL A 400 -0.80 -37.68 15.78
C VAL A 400 -0.69 -37.72 14.26
N CYS A 401 -0.45 -36.57 13.64
CA CYS A 401 -0.30 -36.44 12.19
C CYS A 401 1.15 -36.71 11.74
N LYS A 402 1.32 -37.52 10.68
CA LYS A 402 2.60 -37.80 10.04
C LYS A 402 2.54 -37.55 8.54
N GLU A 403 3.64 -37.05 7.98
CA GLU A 403 3.79 -36.83 6.54
C GLU A 403 3.60 -38.15 5.78
N CYS A 404 2.81 -38.10 4.71
CA CYS A 404 2.61 -39.22 3.81
C CYS A 404 3.88 -39.49 3.01
N ALA A 405 4.32 -40.74 2.94
CA ALA A 405 5.46 -41.12 2.12
C ALA A 405 5.18 -40.77 0.64
N LYS A 406 6.10 -40.03 0.01
CA LYS A 406 6.10 -39.88 -1.46
C LYS A 406 6.30 -41.27 -2.05
N LEU A 407 5.32 -41.77 -2.80
CA LEU A 407 5.46 -42.97 -3.62
C LEU A 407 6.59 -42.70 -4.62
N GLY A 408 7.81 -43.11 -4.28
CA GLY A 408 8.87 -43.30 -5.25
C GLY A 408 8.38 -44.34 -6.25
N HIS A 409 8.40 -44.00 -7.53
CA HIS A 409 8.17 -44.97 -8.61
C HIS A 409 9.11 -46.17 -8.41
N ILE A 410 8.57 -47.28 -7.91
CA ILE A 410 9.23 -48.57 -8.05
C ILE A 410 9.02 -48.96 -9.51
N ILE A 411 9.98 -48.60 -10.37
CA ILE A 411 10.13 -49.23 -11.67
C ILE A 411 10.67 -50.62 -11.37
N ILE A 412 9.80 -51.62 -11.43
CA ILE A 412 10.22 -53.02 -11.46
C ILE A 412 10.81 -53.23 -12.86
N MET A 413 12.13 -53.32 -12.96
CA MET A 413 12.84 -53.79 -14.15
C MET A 413 12.74 -55.30 -14.31
#